data_AF-A0A060SGW0-F1
#
_entry.id   AF-A0A060SGW0-F1
#
_cell.length_a   1.000
_cell.length_b   1.000
_cell.length_c   1.000
_cell.angle_alpha   90.00
_cell.angle_beta   90.00
_cell.angle_gamma   90.00
#
_symmetry.space_group_name_H-M   'P 1'
#
loop_
_entity.id
_entity.type
_entity.pdbx_description
1 polymer ?
#
loop_
_entity_poly.entity_id
_entity_poly.type
_entity_poly.pdbx_seq_one_letter_code
_entity_poly.pdbx_strand_id
1 'polypeptide(L)'
;MDVDSDMGYSHTSLHPRPPSRLTAASPSLHHHHSTSPSSLSAHAYSPAADSHPTLVIRNVHLPFDSDDPTLADPLYNVYCVGDRVDRVELASANGNGHGSLSRHPTPPHHPEYHAVQQRDRQPYAELDAQGRGILLPALCHAHIHLDKCFLLDQCDELVTGNFSEALRVTAKAKSTFLHNPDDLYDRGRRLITESVECGVTMMRAHVEVDEAVHLACVDAGLRLRKHFKDVCDVQIAVFAQDPLFASSNDDRPGLNLVLLQSAAHRPGVEAVGSAPNPSRLTRASPSARCRTLTNSQA
;
A
#
# COMPACT_ATOMS: atom_id res chain seq x y z
N MET A 1 -77.29 5.25 -11.50
CA MET A 1 -75.91 5.67 -11.85
C MET A 1 -75.69 6.99 -11.12
N ASP A 2 -75.67 7.11 -9.79
CA ASP A 2 -75.04 6.33 -8.71
C ASP A 2 -73.55 6.05 -9.01
N VAL A 3 -72.57 6.56 -8.26
CA VAL A 3 -72.59 6.78 -6.80
C VAL A 3 -71.74 7.99 -6.39
N ASP A 4 -72.33 8.80 -5.52
CA ASP A 4 -71.69 9.69 -4.54
C ASP A 4 -70.60 9.01 -3.71
N SER A 5 -69.67 9.81 -3.19
CA SER A 5 -69.25 9.73 -1.79
C SER A 5 -68.51 11.00 -1.39
N ASP A 6 -69.28 11.93 -0.84
CA ASP A 6 -68.84 13.01 0.04
C ASP A 6 -68.90 12.49 1.49
N MET A 7 -67.86 12.71 2.29
CA MET A 7 -67.88 12.70 3.76
C MET A 7 -66.64 13.45 4.24
N GLY A 8 -66.85 14.70 4.69
CA GLY A 8 -65.83 15.54 5.30
C GLY A 8 -65.45 15.14 6.73
N TYR A 9 -64.43 15.80 7.27
CA TYR A 9 -64.57 16.63 8.47
C TYR A 9 -63.28 17.44 8.77
N SER A 10 -63.51 18.72 9.10
CA SER A 10 -62.77 19.59 10.03
C SER A 10 -61.41 20.18 9.65
N HIS A 11 -61.49 21.45 9.21
CA HIS A 11 -60.50 22.50 9.41
C HIS A 11 -60.15 22.71 10.89
N THR A 12 -58.86 22.94 11.18
CA THR A 12 -58.45 24.06 12.05
C THR A 12 -57.13 24.64 11.55
N SER A 13 -57.19 25.90 11.10
CA SER A 13 -56.06 26.76 10.78
C SER A 13 -55.40 27.27 12.06
N LEU A 14 -54.08 27.51 12.07
CA LEU A 14 -53.47 28.71 12.66
C LEU A 14 -51.97 28.82 12.32
N HIS A 15 -51.65 30.01 11.81
CA HIS A 15 -50.36 30.53 11.36
C HIS A 15 -49.31 30.76 12.50
N PRO A 16 -48.05 31.13 12.17
CA PRO A 16 -46.85 30.87 12.98
C PRO A 16 -46.65 31.88 14.11
N ARG A 17 -45.89 31.48 15.14
CA ARG A 17 -45.39 32.38 16.20
C ARG A 17 -43.85 32.45 16.25
N PRO A 18 -43.30 33.63 16.63
CA PRO A 18 -41.88 34.01 16.52
C PRO A 18 -41.04 33.56 17.74
N PRO A 19 -39.71 33.80 17.80
CA PRO A 19 -38.79 33.04 18.65
C PRO A 19 -38.81 33.55 20.10
N SER A 20 -38.77 32.63 21.05
CA SER A 20 -38.56 32.92 22.48
C SER A 20 -37.08 32.73 22.85
N ARG A 21 -36.54 33.77 23.49
CA ARG A 21 -35.17 33.87 24.00
C ARG A 21 -35.28 33.96 25.53
N LEU A 22 -34.72 33.00 26.27
CA LEU A 22 -34.43 33.04 27.72
C LEU A 22 -33.33 31.98 27.97
N THR A 23 -32.06 32.37 28.00
CA THR A 23 -31.19 32.57 29.18
C THR A 23 -30.91 31.34 30.03
N ALA A 24 -29.66 30.86 29.89
CA ALA A 24 -28.71 30.37 30.89
C ALA A 24 -29.15 29.34 31.96
N ALA A 25 -28.61 28.14 31.83
CA ALA A 25 -28.09 27.36 32.96
C ALA A 25 -26.97 26.44 32.46
N SER A 26 -25.73 26.72 32.87
CA SER A 26 -24.57 25.86 32.67
C SER A 26 -24.68 24.62 33.57
N PRO A 27 -24.30 23.44 33.07
CA PRO A 27 -23.66 22.43 33.89
C PRO A 27 -22.20 22.26 33.44
N SER A 28 -21.33 22.37 34.43
CA SER A 28 -19.90 22.09 34.39
C SER A 28 -19.63 20.71 33.77
N LEU A 29 -18.89 20.68 32.66
CA LEU A 29 -18.32 19.45 32.12
C LEU A 29 -16.80 19.57 32.16
N HIS A 30 -16.21 18.59 32.82
CA HIS A 30 -14.79 18.42 33.08
C HIS A 30 -13.93 18.67 31.84
N HIS A 31 -12.87 19.48 32.02
CA HIS A 31 -11.75 19.53 31.09
C HIS A 31 -11.10 18.15 31.00
N HIS A 32 -11.45 17.38 29.97
CA HIS A 32 -10.56 16.35 29.47
C HIS A 32 -9.58 17.00 28.50
N HIS A 33 -8.31 16.95 28.88
CA HIS A 33 -7.18 17.37 28.05
C HIS A 33 -7.31 16.77 26.65
N SER A 34 -7.27 17.67 25.66
CA SER A 34 -6.97 17.38 24.26
C SER A 34 -5.69 16.54 24.17
N THR A 35 -5.83 15.24 23.90
CA THR A 35 -4.73 14.42 23.40
C THR A 35 -4.51 14.77 21.95
N SER A 36 -3.43 15.51 21.71
CA SER A 36 -2.79 15.77 20.43
C SER A 36 -2.69 14.49 19.58
N PRO A 37 -2.68 14.58 18.24
CA PRO A 37 -2.33 13.43 17.41
C PRO A 37 -0.98 12.91 17.87
N SER A 38 -0.94 11.64 18.23
CA SER A 38 0.28 10.91 18.57
C SER A 38 1.32 11.22 17.53
N SER A 39 2.31 12.03 17.92
CA SER A 39 3.60 12.04 17.28
C SER A 39 4.00 10.59 17.10
N LEU A 40 4.47 10.24 15.90
CA LEU A 40 5.31 9.07 15.73
C LEU A 40 6.43 9.22 16.76
N SER A 41 6.26 8.59 17.91
CA SER A 41 7.33 8.37 18.85
C SER A 41 8.31 7.53 18.04
N ALA A 42 9.37 8.18 17.57
CA ALA A 42 10.64 7.50 17.49
C ALA A 42 10.84 6.93 18.89
N HIS A 43 10.46 5.67 19.07
CA HIS A 43 10.92 4.91 20.23
C HIS A 43 12.43 5.03 20.13
N ALA A 44 13.02 5.80 21.05
CA ALA A 44 14.43 5.83 21.27
C ALA A 44 14.80 4.40 21.68
N TYR A 45 15.16 3.60 20.70
CA TYR A 45 15.77 2.31 20.91
C TYR A 45 17.09 2.61 21.60
N SER A 46 17.17 2.26 22.88
CA SER A 46 18.46 2.16 23.54
C SER A 46 19.18 1.03 22.82
N PRO A 47 20.31 1.27 22.12
CA PRO A 47 21.00 0.19 21.44
C PRO A 47 21.34 -0.83 22.51
N ALA A 48 20.83 -2.05 22.37
CA ALA A 48 21.45 -3.17 23.04
C ALA A 48 22.90 -3.15 22.58
N ALA A 49 23.80 -2.77 23.49
CA ALA A 49 25.23 -2.91 23.28
C ALA A 49 25.45 -4.37 22.84
N ASP A 50 26.10 -4.55 21.69
CA ASP A 50 26.53 -5.85 21.13
C ASP A 50 25.54 -6.64 20.26
N SER A 51 24.71 -6.00 19.42
CA SER A 51 24.07 -6.74 18.31
C SER A 51 25.01 -6.86 17.10
N HIS A 52 25.53 -8.05 16.85
CA HIS A 52 26.31 -8.36 15.64
C HIS A 52 25.44 -8.21 14.38
N PRO A 53 26.00 -7.77 13.22
CA PRO A 53 25.27 -7.72 11.96
C PRO A 53 24.65 -9.06 11.60
N THR A 54 23.44 -9.06 11.05
CA THR A 54 22.80 -10.24 10.48
C THR A 54 23.03 -10.34 8.97
N LEU A 55 23.20 -9.19 8.31
CA LEU A 55 23.53 -9.07 6.88
C LEU A 55 24.52 -7.93 6.68
N VAL A 56 25.51 -8.14 5.83
CA VAL A 56 26.43 -7.10 5.36
C VAL A 56 26.40 -7.05 3.83
N ILE A 57 26.15 -5.87 3.27
CA ILE A 57 26.18 -5.61 1.83
C ILE A 57 27.41 -4.76 1.55
N ARG A 58 28.35 -5.28 0.77
CA ARG A 58 29.66 -4.67 0.55
C ARG A 58 29.79 -4.00 -0.81
N ASN A 59 30.65 -2.99 -0.84
CA ASN A 59 31.15 -2.35 -2.05
C ASN A 59 30.02 -1.93 -3.01
N VAL A 60 28.98 -1.30 -2.46
CA VAL A 60 27.84 -0.77 -3.22
C VAL A 60 28.00 0.72 -3.46
N HIS A 61 27.48 1.19 -4.60
CA HIS A 61 27.17 2.61 -4.77
C HIS A 61 25.83 2.91 -4.11
N LEU A 62 25.67 4.11 -3.59
CA LEU A 62 24.42 4.61 -3.03
C LEU A 62 23.93 5.81 -3.85
N PRO A 63 22.60 6.03 -3.99
CA PRO A 63 22.04 7.05 -4.88
C PRO A 63 22.12 8.49 -4.32
N PHE A 64 23.04 8.75 -3.40
CA PHE A 64 23.23 10.08 -2.80
C PHE A 64 24.67 10.55 -2.99
N ASP A 65 24.82 11.86 -3.14
CA ASP A 65 26.13 12.48 -3.27
C ASP A 65 26.92 12.35 -1.96
N SER A 66 28.23 12.18 -2.09
CA SER A 66 29.15 12.27 -0.96
C SER A 66 29.18 13.70 -0.42
N ASP A 67 29.10 13.85 0.90
CA ASP A 67 29.36 15.15 1.56
C ASP A 67 30.82 15.60 1.37
N ASP A 68 31.73 14.67 1.06
CA ASP A 68 33.11 14.97 0.65
C ASP A 68 33.21 15.06 -0.88
N PRO A 69 33.37 16.27 -1.44
CA PRO A 69 33.45 16.49 -2.89
C PRO A 69 34.73 15.95 -3.53
N THR A 70 35.71 15.48 -2.73
CA THR A 70 36.95 14.87 -3.22
C THR A 70 36.82 13.37 -3.51
N LEU A 71 35.78 12.73 -2.98
CA LEU A 71 35.48 11.32 -3.24
C LEU A 71 34.68 11.20 -4.54
N ALA A 72 35.39 10.91 -5.64
CA ALA A 72 34.74 10.55 -6.90
C ALA A 72 34.16 9.13 -6.78
N ASP A 73 32.83 9.03 -6.80
CA ASP A 73 32.05 7.78 -6.83
C ASP A 73 32.39 6.77 -5.71
N PRO A 74 32.18 7.14 -4.44
CA PRO A 74 32.56 6.30 -3.31
C PRO A 74 31.72 5.03 -3.23
N LEU A 75 32.39 3.97 -2.76
CA LEU A 75 31.76 2.70 -2.40
C LEU A 75 31.46 2.67 -0.90
N TYR A 76 30.40 1.96 -0.53
CA TYR A 76 29.95 1.81 0.84
C TYR A 76 29.76 0.34 1.23
N ASN A 77 29.89 0.08 2.53
CA ASN A 77 29.42 -1.14 3.19
C ASN A 77 28.19 -0.79 4.04
N VAL A 78 27.12 -1.57 3.89
CA VAL A 78 25.87 -1.42 4.64
C VAL A 78 25.73 -2.60 5.59
N TYR A 79 25.53 -2.31 6.87
CA TYR A 79 25.38 -3.32 7.92
C TYR A 79 23.94 -3.30 8.42
N CYS A 80 23.31 -4.46 8.39
CA CYS A 80 21.94 -4.64 8.85
C CYS A 80 21.91 -5.52 10.09
N VAL A 81 21.02 -5.19 11.03
CA VAL A 81 20.73 -5.97 12.23
C VAL A 81 19.23 -6.22 12.25
N GLY A 82 18.82 -7.47 12.09
CA GLY A 82 17.40 -7.82 11.96
C GLY A 82 16.78 -7.19 10.70
N ASP A 83 15.74 -6.39 10.89
CA ASP A 83 14.94 -5.72 9.85
C ASP A 83 15.39 -4.27 9.56
N ARG A 84 16.53 -3.84 10.11
CA ARG A 84 17.00 -2.44 10.04
C ARG A 84 18.41 -2.34 9.50
N VAL A 85 18.65 -1.24 8.78
CA VAL A 85 19.99 -0.74 8.53
C VAL A 85 20.51 -0.15 9.85
N ASP A 86 21.59 -0.72 10.36
CA ASP A 86 22.26 -0.26 11.58
C ASP A 86 23.20 0.91 11.26
N ARG A 87 24.05 0.73 10.24
CA ARG A 87 25.01 1.76 9.81
C ARG A 87 25.47 1.56 8.37
N VAL A 88 26.00 2.64 7.81
CA VAL A 88 26.60 2.72 6.48
C VAL A 88 27.99 3.33 6.63
N GLU A 89 29.01 2.68 6.05
CA GLU A 89 30.41 3.09 6.16
C GLU A 89 31.05 3.16 4.78
N LEU A 90 31.99 4.09 4.56
CA LEU A 90 32.82 4.09 3.35
C LEU A 90 33.62 2.78 3.25
N ALA A 91 33.61 2.16 2.09
CA ALA A 91 34.45 1.01 1.82
C ALA A 91 35.91 1.46 1.69
N SER A 92 36.80 0.89 2.51
CA SER A 92 38.23 1.13 2.36
C SER A 92 38.74 0.57 1.04
N ALA A 93 39.61 1.30 0.34
CA ALA A 93 40.27 0.85 -0.89
C ALA A 93 41.03 -0.50 -0.73
N ASN A 94 41.33 -0.90 0.51
CA ASN A 94 42.00 -2.15 0.86
C ASN A 94 41.05 -3.28 1.32
N GLY A 95 39.75 -3.19 1.01
CA GLY A 95 38.73 -4.16 1.43
C GLY A 95 38.86 -5.58 0.86
N ASN A 96 39.70 -5.80 -0.15
CA ASN A 96 40.07 -7.15 -0.58
C ASN A 96 41.20 -7.69 0.30
N GLY A 97 40.82 -8.22 1.46
CA GLY A 97 41.61 -9.21 2.19
C GLY A 97 41.71 -10.56 1.48
N HIS A 98 41.79 -10.59 0.15
CA HIS A 98 42.42 -11.71 -0.55
C HIS A 98 43.90 -11.36 -0.65
N GLY A 99 44.68 -11.93 0.26
CA GLY A 99 46.12 -11.72 0.36
C GLY A 99 46.81 -11.86 -0.99
N SER A 100 47.16 -10.72 -1.58
CA SER A 100 48.19 -10.65 -2.59
C SER A 100 49.51 -11.00 -1.88
N LEU A 101 49.99 -12.21 -2.14
CA LEU A 101 51.28 -12.72 -1.67
C LEU A 101 52.38 -11.80 -2.22
N SER A 102 52.77 -10.80 -1.45
CA SER A 102 54.05 -10.13 -1.61
C SER A 102 55.14 -11.19 -1.39
N ARG A 103 55.86 -11.52 -2.46
CA ARG A 103 57.03 -12.41 -2.44
C ARG A 103 58.16 -11.74 -1.65
N HIS A 104 58.15 -11.93 -0.33
CA HIS A 104 59.35 -11.81 0.48
C HIS A 104 59.75 -13.19 1.02
N PRO A 105 61.05 -13.55 0.96
CA PRO A 105 61.51 -14.88 1.37
C PRO A 105 61.44 -14.99 2.90
N THR A 106 60.65 -15.95 3.39
CA THR A 106 60.50 -16.27 4.81
C THR A 106 61.67 -17.14 5.29
N PRO A 107 62.25 -16.89 6.49
CA PRO A 107 63.12 -17.85 7.16
C PRO A 107 62.29 -18.98 7.82
N PRO A 108 62.91 -20.13 8.16
CA PRO A 108 62.17 -21.37 8.38
C PRO A 108 61.57 -21.48 9.80
N HIS A 109 60.36 -22.03 9.82
CA HIS A 109 59.79 -22.91 10.86
C HIS A 109 59.79 -22.42 12.31
N HIS A 110 58.71 -21.73 12.70
CA HIS A 110 58.19 -21.78 14.08
C HIS A 110 56.69 -22.13 14.04
N PRO A 111 56.22 -23.20 14.71
CA PRO A 111 54.84 -23.69 14.62
C PRO A 111 53.77 -22.80 15.29
N GLU A 112 54.14 -21.62 15.81
CA GLU A 112 53.20 -20.72 16.51
C GLU A 112 52.66 -19.56 15.65
N TYR A 113 53.07 -19.44 14.38
CA TYR A 113 52.65 -18.32 13.51
C TYR A 113 51.35 -18.54 12.72
N HIS A 114 50.72 -19.71 12.82
CA HIS A 114 49.48 -20.01 12.09
C HIS A 114 48.18 -19.74 12.86
N ALA A 115 48.25 -19.17 14.07
CA ALA A 115 47.09 -18.99 14.94
C ALA A 115 46.44 -17.58 14.93
N VAL A 116 46.87 -16.64 14.07
CA VAL A 116 46.43 -15.22 14.19
C VAL A 116 45.63 -14.67 12.99
N GLN A 117 45.21 -15.50 12.02
CA GLN A 117 44.37 -15.04 10.89
C GLN A 117 43.00 -15.71 10.77
N GLN A 118 42.54 -16.37 11.84
CA GLN A 118 41.12 -16.69 12.02
C GLN A 118 40.53 -15.73 13.05
N ARG A 119 40.40 -14.44 12.68
CA ARG A 119 39.49 -13.56 13.43
C ARG A 119 38.09 -14.09 13.20
N ASP A 120 37.41 -14.42 14.30
CA ASP A 120 36.02 -14.80 14.44
C ASP A 120 35.13 -14.29 13.29
N ARG A 121 34.88 -15.14 12.29
CA ARG A 121 33.81 -14.88 11.31
C ARG A 121 32.49 -15.16 12.02
N GLN A 122 31.99 -14.14 12.73
CA GLN A 122 30.60 -14.08 13.17
C GLN A 122 29.69 -14.41 11.97
N PRO A 123 28.68 -15.29 12.11
CA PRO A 123 27.96 -15.85 10.97
C PRO A 123 26.89 -14.87 10.48
N TYR A 124 27.31 -13.80 9.82
CA TYR A 124 26.40 -12.91 9.12
C TYR A 124 26.32 -13.30 7.63
N ALA A 125 25.16 -13.10 7.01
CA ALA A 125 25.05 -13.22 5.56
C ALA A 125 25.84 -12.08 4.90
N GLU A 126 26.60 -12.38 3.84
CA GLU A 126 27.39 -11.37 3.13
C GLU A 126 27.01 -11.36 1.65
N LEU A 127 26.73 -10.16 1.13
CA LEU A 127 26.54 -9.88 -0.29
C LEU A 127 27.60 -8.85 -0.70
N ASP A 128 28.29 -9.06 -1.82
CA ASP A 128 29.30 -8.13 -2.31
C ASP A 128 28.99 -7.71 -3.74
N ALA A 129 28.73 -6.41 -3.95
CA ALA A 129 28.46 -5.83 -5.26
C ALA A 129 29.74 -5.54 -6.06
N GLN A 130 30.93 -5.68 -5.45
CA GLN A 130 32.25 -5.54 -6.07
C GLN A 130 32.44 -4.20 -6.81
N GLY A 131 31.78 -3.15 -6.34
CA GLY A 131 31.78 -1.83 -6.98
C GLY A 131 31.09 -1.79 -8.35
N ARG A 132 30.18 -2.73 -8.63
CA ARG A 132 29.44 -2.81 -9.90
C ARG A 132 27.93 -2.62 -9.73
N GLY A 133 27.45 -2.53 -8.49
CA GLY A 133 26.03 -2.46 -8.16
C GLY A 133 25.67 -1.20 -7.39
N ILE A 134 24.49 -0.68 -7.67
CA ILE A 134 23.83 0.34 -6.85
C ILE A 134 22.88 -0.34 -5.87
N LEU A 135 22.92 0.07 -4.60
CA LEU A 135 21.94 -0.35 -3.61
C LEU A 135 20.88 0.75 -3.48
N LEU A 136 19.63 0.39 -3.78
CA LEU A 136 18.48 1.27 -3.72
C LEU A 136 17.54 0.83 -2.59
N PRO A 137 16.72 1.75 -2.05
CA PRO A 137 15.50 1.35 -1.37
C PRO A 137 14.67 0.45 -2.28
N ALA A 138 13.90 -0.46 -1.67
CA ALA A 138 13.02 -1.35 -2.43
C ALA A 138 12.02 -0.55 -3.29
N LEU A 139 11.67 -1.12 -4.45
CA LEU A 139 10.72 -0.50 -5.36
C LEU A 139 9.30 -0.55 -4.78
N CYS A 140 8.45 0.37 -5.25
CA CYS A 140 7.07 0.49 -4.81
C CYS A 140 6.12 0.56 -6.00
N HIS A 141 5.10 -0.30 -5.98
CA HIS A 141 3.96 -0.23 -6.86
C HIS A 141 2.85 0.58 -6.20
N ALA A 142 2.90 1.91 -6.35
CA ALA A 142 1.96 2.83 -5.71
C ALA A 142 0.51 2.70 -6.19
N HIS A 143 0.26 2.05 -7.33
CA HIS A 143 -1.07 1.83 -7.88
C HIS A 143 -1.09 0.61 -8.82
N ILE A 144 -1.71 -0.48 -8.38
CA ILE A 144 -2.00 -1.63 -9.24
C ILE A 144 -3.47 -2.06 -9.10
N HIS A 145 -3.92 -2.93 -10.00
CA HIS A 145 -5.23 -3.56 -9.98
C HIS A 145 -5.07 -5.09 -9.95
N LEU A 146 -5.33 -5.72 -8.79
CA LEU A 146 -5.21 -7.18 -8.65
C LEU A 146 -6.35 -7.93 -9.35
N ASP A 147 -7.49 -7.27 -9.47
CA ASP A 147 -8.69 -7.79 -10.13
C ASP A 147 -8.57 -7.87 -11.65
N LYS A 148 -7.79 -6.97 -12.26
CA LYS A 148 -7.66 -6.84 -13.72
C LYS A 148 -6.36 -7.40 -14.29
N CYS A 149 -5.42 -7.83 -13.46
CA CYS A 149 -4.14 -8.33 -13.93
C CYS A 149 -4.33 -9.59 -14.80
N PHE A 150 -3.61 -9.66 -15.93
CA PHE A 150 -3.67 -10.75 -16.92
C PHE A 150 -5.08 -11.11 -17.43
N LEU A 151 -6.06 -10.21 -17.26
CA LEU A 151 -7.45 -10.47 -17.66
C LEU A 151 -7.64 -10.47 -19.19
N LEU A 152 -6.79 -9.72 -19.91
CA LEU A 152 -6.87 -9.62 -21.37
C LEU A 152 -6.62 -10.97 -22.07
N ASP A 153 -5.85 -11.87 -21.46
CA ASP A 153 -5.61 -13.22 -22.00
C ASP A 153 -6.89 -14.07 -22.02
N GLN A 154 -7.93 -13.63 -21.31
CA GLN A 154 -9.25 -14.28 -21.19
C GLN A 154 -10.36 -13.51 -21.91
N CYS A 155 -10.03 -12.36 -22.47
CA CYS A 155 -10.95 -11.48 -23.13
C CYS A 155 -11.15 -11.88 -24.60
N ASP A 156 -12.32 -11.55 -25.14
CA ASP A 156 -12.49 -11.54 -26.60
C ASP A 156 -11.47 -10.55 -27.20
N GLU A 157 -11.00 -10.81 -28.44
CA GLU A 157 -10.06 -9.93 -29.12
C GLU A 157 -10.59 -8.49 -29.18
N LEU A 158 -9.75 -7.52 -28.84
CA LEU A 158 -10.05 -6.11 -28.99
C LEU A 158 -9.89 -5.72 -30.45
N VAL A 159 -10.99 -5.40 -31.13
CA VAL A 159 -11.02 -5.11 -32.56
C VAL A 159 -10.82 -3.62 -32.83
N THR A 160 -11.43 -2.74 -32.02
CA THR A 160 -11.43 -1.29 -32.24
C THR A 160 -10.48 -0.53 -31.29
N GLY A 161 -10.17 -1.12 -30.13
CA GLY A 161 -9.29 -0.54 -29.11
C GLY A 161 -9.89 0.66 -28.35
N ASN A 162 -11.18 0.95 -28.55
CA ASN A 162 -11.81 2.08 -27.88
C ASN A 162 -12.21 1.76 -26.42
N PHE A 163 -12.39 2.79 -25.60
CA PHE A 163 -12.70 2.64 -24.18
C PHE A 163 -13.98 1.85 -23.91
N SER A 164 -15.03 2.06 -24.71
CA SER A 164 -16.31 1.36 -24.53
C SER A 164 -16.20 -0.13 -24.85
N GLU A 165 -15.42 -0.50 -25.86
CA GLU A 165 -15.11 -1.89 -26.17
C GLU A 165 -14.31 -2.54 -25.05
N ALA A 166 -13.25 -1.87 -24.58
CA ALA A 166 -12.44 -2.35 -23.45
C ALA A 166 -13.30 -2.59 -22.21
N LEU A 167 -14.22 -1.67 -21.90
CA LEU A 167 -15.15 -1.81 -20.77
C LEU A 167 -16.10 -2.99 -20.97
N ARG A 168 -16.66 -3.18 -22.16
CA ARG A 168 -17.55 -4.31 -22.47
C ARG A 168 -16.83 -5.66 -22.34
N VAL A 169 -15.64 -5.75 -22.91
CA VAL A 169 -14.85 -6.97 -22.95
C VAL A 169 -14.36 -7.35 -21.54
N THR A 170 -13.89 -6.37 -20.77
CA THR A 170 -13.50 -6.60 -19.37
C THR A 170 -14.70 -6.91 -18.48
N ALA A 171 -15.87 -6.31 -18.69
CA ALA A 171 -17.10 -6.65 -17.96
C ALA A 171 -17.54 -8.11 -18.21
N LYS A 172 -17.39 -8.61 -19.44
CA LYS A 172 -17.67 -10.02 -19.75
C LYS A 172 -16.73 -10.94 -18.99
N ALA A 173 -15.42 -10.70 -19.03
CA ALA A 173 -14.44 -11.52 -18.30
C ALA A 173 -14.69 -11.47 -16.77
N LYS A 174 -14.97 -10.28 -16.24
CA LYS A 174 -15.32 -10.03 -14.83
C LYS A 174 -16.52 -10.83 -14.34
N SER A 175 -17.52 -11.09 -15.18
CA SER A 175 -18.71 -11.88 -14.80
C SER A 175 -18.38 -13.32 -14.36
N THR A 176 -17.20 -13.83 -14.71
CA THR A 176 -16.75 -15.17 -14.35
C THR A 176 -16.12 -15.25 -12.95
N PHE A 177 -15.79 -14.12 -12.32
CA PHE A 177 -15.02 -14.08 -11.08
C PHE A 177 -15.70 -14.80 -9.92
N LEU A 178 -17.02 -14.69 -9.81
CA LEU A 178 -17.79 -15.39 -8.78
C LEU A 178 -17.78 -16.91 -8.96
N HIS A 179 -17.65 -17.38 -10.20
CA HIS A 179 -17.65 -18.81 -10.54
C HIS A 179 -16.23 -19.41 -10.54
N ASN A 180 -15.20 -18.57 -10.62
CA ASN A 180 -13.81 -19.00 -10.63
C ASN A 180 -12.91 -18.09 -9.76
N PRO A 181 -13.07 -18.11 -8.42
CA PRO A 181 -12.29 -17.28 -7.52
C PRO A 181 -10.79 -17.65 -7.47
N ASP A 182 -10.44 -18.90 -7.81
CA ASP A 182 -9.04 -19.33 -7.84
C ASP A 182 -8.28 -18.73 -9.03
N ASP A 183 -8.92 -18.55 -10.19
CA ASP A 183 -8.31 -17.81 -11.31
C ASP A 183 -7.93 -16.37 -10.92
N LEU A 184 -8.85 -15.66 -10.27
CA LEU A 184 -8.64 -14.31 -9.77
C LEU A 184 -7.45 -14.25 -8.80
N TYR A 185 -7.37 -15.23 -7.90
CA TYR A 185 -6.25 -15.36 -6.98
C TYR A 185 -4.93 -15.65 -7.70
N ASP A 186 -4.91 -16.59 -8.66
CA ASP A 186 -3.68 -17.00 -9.34
C ASP A 186 -3.10 -15.90 -10.23
N ARG A 187 -3.96 -15.12 -10.91
CA ARG A 187 -3.51 -13.94 -11.66
C ARG A 187 -2.88 -12.90 -10.72
N GLY A 188 -3.53 -12.61 -9.60
CA GLY A 188 -2.99 -11.70 -8.59
C GLY A 188 -1.68 -12.20 -7.98
N ARG A 189 -1.59 -13.50 -7.69
CA ARG A 189 -0.36 -14.16 -7.21
C ARG A 189 0.78 -13.98 -8.20
N ARG A 190 0.52 -14.25 -9.49
CA ARG A 190 1.50 -14.05 -10.56
C ARG A 190 2.01 -12.62 -10.59
N LEU A 191 1.12 -11.62 -10.54
CA LEU A 191 1.53 -10.21 -10.55
C LEU A 191 2.44 -9.87 -9.37
N ILE A 192 2.09 -10.30 -8.16
CA ILE A 192 2.87 -10.01 -6.96
C ILE A 192 4.23 -10.72 -7.01
N THR A 193 4.26 -12.00 -7.41
CA THR A 193 5.51 -12.75 -7.58
C THR A 193 6.46 -12.07 -8.56
N GLU A 194 6.00 -11.76 -9.78
CA GLU A 194 6.82 -11.09 -10.79
C GLU A 194 7.30 -9.70 -10.31
N SER A 195 6.47 -8.98 -9.55
CA SER A 195 6.84 -7.68 -8.95
C SER A 195 7.97 -7.83 -7.91
N VAL A 196 7.86 -8.81 -7.02
CA VAL A 196 8.86 -9.08 -5.97
C VAL A 196 10.19 -9.51 -6.58
N GLU A 197 10.17 -10.33 -7.64
CA GLU A 197 11.37 -10.72 -8.38
C GLU A 197 12.10 -9.52 -9.01
N CYS A 198 11.36 -8.45 -9.30
CA CYS A 198 11.91 -7.16 -9.77
C CYS A 198 12.27 -6.19 -8.64
N GLY A 199 12.20 -6.61 -7.36
CA GLY A 199 12.59 -5.80 -6.21
C GLY A 199 11.48 -4.91 -5.62
N VAL A 200 10.21 -5.14 -5.98
CA VAL A 200 9.07 -4.47 -5.34
C VAL A 200 8.73 -5.16 -4.02
N THR A 201 8.76 -4.42 -2.92
CA THR A 201 8.35 -4.95 -1.60
C THR A 201 7.15 -4.22 -1.00
N MET A 202 6.66 -3.17 -1.65
CA MET A 202 5.45 -2.46 -1.22
C MET A 202 4.53 -2.18 -2.40
N MET A 203 3.22 -2.34 -2.20
CA MET A 203 2.23 -2.02 -3.22
C MET A 203 0.88 -1.59 -2.66
N ARG A 204 0.18 -0.73 -3.39
CA ARG A 204 -1.24 -0.44 -3.18
C ARG A 204 -2.07 -1.09 -4.28
N ALA A 205 -2.80 -2.12 -3.89
CA ALA A 205 -3.63 -2.93 -4.76
C ALA A 205 -5.09 -2.52 -4.69
N HIS A 206 -5.61 -2.02 -5.80
CA HIS A 206 -7.02 -1.73 -5.97
C HIS A 206 -7.78 -3.02 -6.31
N VAL A 207 -8.94 -3.19 -5.68
CA VAL A 207 -9.86 -4.31 -5.88
C VAL A 207 -11.28 -3.77 -6.02
N GLU A 208 -11.94 -4.10 -7.13
CA GLU A 208 -13.28 -3.64 -7.43
C GLU A 208 -14.35 -4.22 -6.51
N VAL A 209 -15.38 -3.41 -6.26
CA VAL A 209 -16.58 -3.77 -5.51
C VAL A 209 -17.80 -3.20 -6.22
N ASP A 210 -18.71 -4.09 -6.63
CA ASP A 210 -19.96 -3.75 -7.33
C ASP A 210 -20.91 -4.95 -7.36
N GLU A 211 -22.09 -4.76 -7.96
CA GLU A 211 -23.13 -5.78 -8.10
C GLU A 211 -22.71 -7.01 -8.92
N ALA A 212 -21.69 -6.93 -9.78
CA ALA A 212 -21.25 -8.07 -10.59
C ALA A 212 -20.28 -8.97 -9.82
N VAL A 213 -19.29 -8.40 -9.13
CA VAL A 213 -18.26 -9.17 -8.40
C VAL A 213 -18.50 -9.27 -6.90
N HIS A 214 -19.45 -8.50 -6.37
CA HIS A 214 -19.70 -8.36 -4.94
C HIS A 214 -18.41 -8.10 -4.17
N LEU A 215 -17.96 -9.06 -3.35
CA LEU A 215 -16.75 -8.98 -2.54
C LEU A 215 -15.62 -9.90 -3.01
N ALA A 216 -15.79 -10.60 -4.14
CA ALA A 216 -14.83 -11.62 -4.60
C ALA A 216 -13.41 -11.06 -4.79
N CYS A 217 -13.29 -9.87 -5.37
CA CYS A 217 -12.00 -9.19 -5.53
C CYS A 217 -11.36 -8.84 -4.19
N VAL A 218 -12.17 -8.44 -3.20
CA VAL A 218 -11.70 -8.13 -1.84
C VAL A 218 -11.23 -9.40 -1.13
N ASP A 219 -11.97 -10.49 -1.26
CA ASP A 219 -11.58 -11.80 -0.70
C ASP A 219 -10.25 -12.28 -1.28
N ALA A 220 -10.09 -12.23 -2.60
CA ALA A 220 -8.85 -12.59 -3.27
C ALA A 220 -7.69 -11.67 -2.84
N GLY A 221 -7.90 -10.35 -2.81
CA GLY A 221 -6.90 -9.38 -2.38
C GLY A 221 -6.42 -9.60 -0.94
N LEU A 222 -7.35 -9.81 0.01
CA LEU A 222 -6.99 -10.09 1.41
C LEU A 222 -6.26 -11.43 1.57
N ARG A 223 -6.64 -12.46 0.79
CA ARG A 223 -5.94 -13.75 0.75
C ARG A 223 -4.51 -13.58 0.25
N LEU A 224 -4.30 -12.79 -0.81
CA LEU A 224 -2.98 -12.47 -1.36
C LEU A 224 -2.14 -11.66 -0.37
N ARG A 225 -2.71 -10.62 0.25
CA ARG A 225 -2.04 -9.85 1.32
C ARG A 225 -1.51 -10.76 2.42
N LYS A 226 -2.31 -11.72 2.88
CA LYS A 226 -1.88 -12.69 3.89
C LYS A 226 -0.78 -13.62 3.38
N HIS A 227 -0.87 -14.07 2.13
CA HIS A 227 0.12 -14.97 1.53
C HIS A 227 1.50 -14.32 1.42
N PHE A 228 1.57 -13.05 1.03
CA PHE A 228 2.83 -12.35 0.74
C PHE A 228 3.38 -11.52 1.91
N LYS A 229 2.72 -11.52 3.07
CA LYS A 229 3.04 -10.66 4.23
C LYS A 229 4.51 -10.66 4.70
N ASP A 230 5.25 -11.72 4.43
CA ASP A 230 6.64 -11.88 4.88
C ASP A 230 7.66 -11.32 3.85
N VAL A 231 7.22 -10.97 2.64
CA VAL A 231 8.08 -10.50 1.53
C VAL A 231 7.58 -9.23 0.84
N CYS A 232 6.29 -8.91 0.94
CA CYS A 232 5.71 -7.71 0.35
C CYS A 232 4.52 -7.17 1.17
N ASP A 233 4.56 -5.88 1.47
CA ASP A 233 3.46 -5.14 2.06
C ASP A 233 2.42 -4.79 1.00
N VAL A 234 1.29 -5.50 1.02
CA VAL A 234 0.17 -5.31 0.09
C VAL A 234 -0.95 -4.54 0.79
N GLN A 235 -1.04 -3.24 0.51
CA GLN A 235 -2.15 -2.41 0.96
C GLN A 235 -3.38 -2.62 0.07
N ILE A 236 -4.50 -3.04 0.64
CA ILE A 236 -5.75 -3.25 -0.12
C ILE A 236 -6.57 -1.96 -0.15
N ALA A 237 -6.90 -1.51 -1.36
CA ALA A 237 -7.76 -0.37 -1.64
C ALA A 237 -9.05 -0.86 -2.32
N VAL A 238 -10.20 -0.74 -1.65
CA VAL A 238 -11.48 -1.05 -2.30
C VAL A 238 -11.84 0.05 -3.28
N PHE A 239 -12.31 -0.33 -4.46
CA PHE A 239 -12.46 0.60 -5.58
C PHE A 239 -13.84 0.53 -6.23
N ALA A 240 -14.53 1.67 -6.26
CA ALA A 240 -15.78 1.82 -7.00
C ALA A 240 -15.49 2.24 -8.44
N GLN A 241 -15.43 1.25 -9.34
CA GLN A 241 -15.33 1.47 -10.78
C GLN A 241 -16.68 1.90 -11.37
N ASP A 242 -17.76 1.22 -10.97
CA ASP A 242 -19.11 1.52 -11.42
C ASP A 242 -19.74 2.68 -10.62
N PRO A 243 -20.72 3.39 -11.21
CA PRO A 243 -21.39 4.50 -10.52
C PRO A 243 -22.03 4.08 -9.19
N LEU A 244 -21.91 4.95 -8.19
CA LEU A 244 -22.57 4.78 -6.88
C LEU A 244 -24.06 5.17 -6.89
N PHE A 245 -24.48 5.91 -7.92
CA PHE A 245 -25.87 6.31 -8.17
C PHE A 245 -26.26 5.82 -9.56
N ALA A 246 -27.47 5.27 -9.72
CA ALA A 246 -27.93 4.74 -11.00
C ALA A 246 -28.17 5.88 -12.02
N SER A 247 -28.61 7.05 -11.55
CA SER A 247 -28.83 8.26 -12.34
C SER A 247 -28.32 9.53 -11.64
N SER A 248 -28.11 10.59 -12.42
CA SER A 248 -27.82 11.95 -11.90
C SER A 248 -28.91 12.53 -11.02
N ASN A 249 -30.15 12.03 -11.16
CA ASN A 249 -31.32 12.58 -10.49
C ASN A 249 -31.73 11.75 -9.28
N ASP A 250 -30.96 10.71 -8.93
CA ASP A 250 -31.27 9.88 -7.78
C ASP A 250 -30.77 10.56 -6.51
N ASP A 251 -31.70 10.81 -5.58
CA ASP A 251 -31.38 11.35 -4.26
C ASP A 251 -30.84 10.28 -3.31
N ARG A 252 -30.83 9.00 -3.74
CA ARG A 252 -30.39 7.86 -2.94
C ARG A 252 -29.33 7.07 -3.70
N PRO A 253 -28.23 6.69 -3.02
CA PRO A 253 -27.21 5.85 -3.61
C PRO A 253 -27.75 4.42 -3.87
N GLY A 254 -27.21 3.77 -4.89
CA GLY A 254 -27.53 2.39 -5.27
C GLY A 254 -26.79 1.35 -4.44
N LEU A 255 -26.96 0.08 -4.80
CA LEU A 255 -26.37 -1.07 -4.09
C LEU A 255 -24.83 -1.04 -4.09
N ASN A 256 -24.20 -0.50 -5.14
CA ASN A 256 -22.74 -0.31 -5.19
C ASN A 256 -22.19 0.46 -3.99
N LEU A 257 -22.88 1.48 -3.46
CA LEU A 257 -22.39 2.19 -2.27
C LEU A 257 -22.45 1.29 -1.02
N VAL A 258 -23.53 0.52 -0.86
CA VAL A 258 -23.70 -0.40 0.28
C VAL A 258 -22.62 -1.47 0.26
N LEU A 259 -22.32 -2.03 -0.91
CA LEU A 259 -21.25 -2.99 -1.10
C LEU A 259 -19.87 -2.38 -0.80
N LEU A 260 -19.60 -1.17 -1.32
CA LEU A 260 -18.34 -0.46 -1.05
C LEU A 260 -18.17 -0.17 0.45
N GLN A 261 -19.22 0.28 1.13
CA GLN A 261 -19.21 0.51 2.57
C GLN A 261 -18.94 -0.79 3.32
N SER A 262 -19.61 -1.88 2.97
CA SER A 262 -19.36 -3.19 3.57
C SER A 262 -17.91 -3.63 3.39
N ALA A 263 -17.37 -3.46 2.18
CA ALA A 263 -15.99 -3.78 1.87
C ALA A 263 -14.98 -2.91 2.64
N ALA A 264 -15.23 -1.60 2.75
CA ALA A 264 -14.37 -0.67 3.47
C ALA A 264 -14.23 -0.98 4.97
N HIS A 265 -15.25 -1.59 5.58
CA HIS A 265 -15.20 -2.01 6.99
C HIS A 265 -14.50 -3.37 7.20
N ARG A 266 -14.06 -4.05 6.13
CA ARG A 266 -13.39 -5.34 6.28
C ARG A 266 -11.98 -5.16 6.86
N PRO A 267 -11.58 -5.95 7.86
CA PRO A 267 -10.21 -5.92 8.37
C PRO A 267 -9.19 -6.18 7.26
N GLY A 268 -8.18 -5.32 7.18
CA GLY A 268 -7.13 -5.38 6.14
C GLY A 268 -7.43 -4.56 4.88
N VAL A 269 -8.61 -3.94 4.77
CA VAL A 269 -8.84 -2.85 3.81
C VAL A 269 -8.37 -1.54 4.44
N GLU A 270 -7.56 -0.80 3.69
CA GLU A 270 -6.80 0.34 4.22
C GLU A 270 -7.00 1.63 3.41
N ALA A 271 -7.65 1.54 2.25
CA ALA A 271 -7.98 2.68 1.42
C ALA A 271 -9.30 2.46 0.64
N VAL A 272 -9.93 3.57 0.24
CA VAL A 272 -11.13 3.60 -0.62
C VAL A 272 -10.85 4.51 -1.80
N GLY A 273 -11.16 4.05 -3.01
CA GLY A 273 -11.06 4.83 -4.24
C GLY A 273 -12.32 4.74 -5.09
N SER A 274 -12.43 5.63 -6.08
CA SER A 274 -13.51 5.63 -7.06
C SER A 274 -13.06 6.23 -8.40
N ALA A 275 -13.82 5.97 -9.46
CA ALA A 275 -13.63 6.56 -10.79
C ALA A 275 -14.69 7.65 -11.08
N PRO A 276 -14.54 8.89 -10.56
CA PRO A 276 -15.50 9.96 -10.85
C PRO A 276 -15.46 10.34 -12.34
N ASN A 277 -16.64 10.41 -12.97
CA ASN A 277 -16.75 10.77 -14.38
C ASN A 277 -16.32 12.25 -14.61
N PRO A 278 -15.28 12.53 -15.44
CA PRO A 278 -14.76 13.88 -15.67
C PRO A 278 -15.82 14.87 -16.16
N SER A 279 -16.74 14.40 -16.99
CA SER A 279 -17.83 15.22 -17.54
C SER A 279 -18.84 15.72 -16.49
N ARG A 280 -18.83 15.15 -15.29
CA ARG A 280 -19.75 15.48 -14.18
C ARG A 280 -19.09 16.27 -13.05
N LEU A 281 -17.76 16.40 -13.04
CA LEU A 281 -17.03 17.20 -12.05
C LEU A 281 -17.23 18.71 -12.22
N THR A 282 -17.70 19.17 -13.38
CA THR A 282 -18.01 20.59 -13.66
C THR A 282 -19.36 21.05 -13.09
N ARG A 283 -20.22 20.13 -12.64
CA ARG A 283 -21.57 20.44 -12.10
C ARG A 283 -21.75 20.06 -10.61
N ALA A 284 -20.77 19.47 -9.96
CA ALA A 284 -20.86 19.09 -8.55
C ALA A 284 -20.23 20.17 -7.65
N SER A 285 -20.94 20.51 -6.56
CA SER A 285 -20.46 21.41 -5.49
C SER A 285 -19.10 20.96 -4.94
N PRO A 286 -18.21 21.87 -4.48
CA PRO A 286 -16.85 21.55 -4.02
C PRO A 286 -16.72 20.47 -2.93
N SER A 287 -17.83 20.08 -2.29
CA SER A 287 -17.91 19.02 -1.28
C SER A 287 -17.79 17.60 -1.83
N ALA A 288 -17.96 17.37 -3.14
CA ALA A 288 -17.87 16.05 -3.77
C ALA A 288 -16.43 15.64 -4.19
N ARG A 289 -15.41 16.42 -3.77
CA ARG A 289 -14.01 16.01 -3.95
C ARG A 289 -13.74 14.87 -2.97
N CYS A 290 -13.37 13.71 -3.51
CA CYS A 290 -12.87 12.56 -2.76
C CYS A 290 -11.82 13.05 -1.74
N ARG A 291 -12.23 13.14 -0.47
CA ARG A 291 -11.29 13.27 0.64
C ARG A 291 -10.88 11.86 0.98
N THR A 292 -9.58 11.61 1.02
CA THR A 292 -9.02 10.42 1.67
C THR A 292 -9.62 10.35 3.07
N LEU A 293 -10.57 9.44 3.29
CA LEU A 293 -11.12 9.18 4.61
C LEU A 293 -10.03 8.43 5.38
N THR A 294 -9.22 9.15 6.13
CA THR A 294 -8.36 8.54 7.14
C THR A 294 -9.22 8.20 8.35
N ASN A 295 -8.84 7.11 9.03
CA ASN A 295 -9.66 6.29 9.93
C ASN A 295 -10.07 6.94 11.28
N SER A 296 -10.32 8.25 11.33
CA SER A 296 -10.65 8.96 12.58
C SER A 296 -12.13 9.30 12.78
N GLN A 297 -13.04 8.84 11.92
CA GLN A 297 -14.49 9.07 12.08
C GLN A 297 -15.34 7.87 11.63
N ALA A 298 -15.15 6.73 12.30
CA ALA A 298 -16.13 5.66 12.38
C ALA A 298 -16.52 5.46 13.85
#